data_AF-A7HM91-F1
#
_entry.id   AF-A7HM91-F1
#
_cell.length_a   1.000
_cell.length_b   1.000
_cell.length_c   1.000
_cell.angle_alpha   90.00
_cell.angle_beta   90.00
_cell.angle_gamma   90.00
#
_symmetry.space_group_name_H-M   'P 1'
#
loop_
_entity.id
_entity.type
_entity.pdbx_description
1 polymer ?
#
loop_
_entity_poly.entity_id
_entity_poly.type
_entity_poly.pdbx_seq_one_letter_code
_entity_poly.pdbx_strand_id
1 'polypeptide(L)'
;MKKALFITLSVLLVVFLTNCALFEKPPLLKTITVDATLTDWENYVHNDATDSQWGSNNEIYKAGILFDASNLYIAGEYTKEGYNNFMVIVDLSGVNGAADTSKHPWNRQYKFEKGDVDFVLETWGDNDNYGAWRFTTDAATVTGTLASTEVEGRKRFEFAIPLEKLGVTDPNKLSVKAVFVLTGSADSGKQWAGDFYPDQGFETGNGGYTAPVVIKRVIENPKK
;
A
#
# COMPACT_ATOMS: atom_id res chain seq x y z
N MET A 1 -48.61 -30.55 4.92
CA MET A 1 -48.22 -29.14 5.17
C MET A 1 -47.21 -28.97 6.32
N LYS A 2 -47.40 -29.58 7.50
CA LYS A 2 -46.47 -29.43 8.64
C LYS A 2 -45.02 -29.91 8.36
N LYS A 3 -44.84 -31.02 7.63
CA LYS A 3 -43.50 -31.56 7.31
C LYS A 3 -42.71 -30.67 6.32
N ALA A 4 -43.38 -30.09 5.33
CA ALA A 4 -42.73 -29.20 4.36
C ALA A 4 -42.27 -27.89 5.01
N LEU A 5 -43.07 -27.34 5.93
CA LEU A 5 -42.74 -26.12 6.67
C LEU A 5 -41.50 -26.29 7.57
N PHE A 6 -41.39 -27.46 8.24
CA PHE A 6 -40.22 -27.80 9.05
C PHE A 6 -38.94 -27.92 8.21
N ILE A 7 -39.02 -28.53 7.03
CA ILE A 7 -37.86 -28.68 6.14
C ILE A 7 -37.38 -27.32 5.64
N THR A 8 -38.29 -26.42 5.23
CA THR A 8 -37.92 -25.06 4.81
C THR A 8 -37.30 -24.23 5.94
N LEU A 9 -37.79 -24.37 7.17
CA LEU A 9 -37.24 -23.63 8.31
C LEU A 9 -35.83 -24.13 8.69
N SER A 10 -35.61 -25.44 8.64
CA SER A 10 -34.31 -26.06 8.88
C SER A 10 -33.28 -25.67 7.82
N VAL A 11 -33.67 -25.60 6.54
CA VAL A 11 -32.78 -25.15 5.45
C VAL A 11 -32.43 -23.67 5.62
N LEU A 12 -33.40 -22.81 5.98
CA LEU A 12 -33.10 -21.40 6.26
C LEU A 12 -32.16 -21.22 7.44
N LEU A 13 -32.34 -22.00 8.52
CA LEU A 13 -31.49 -21.96 9.70
C LEU A 13 -30.06 -22.42 9.38
N VAL A 14 -29.89 -23.47 8.57
CA VAL A 14 -28.58 -23.93 8.11
C VAL A 14 -27.91 -22.87 7.23
N VAL A 15 -28.64 -22.23 6.30
CA VAL A 15 -28.11 -21.13 5.47
C VAL A 15 -27.71 -19.91 6.31
N PHE A 16 -28.47 -19.59 7.38
CA PHE A 16 -28.11 -18.53 8.33
C PHE A 16 -26.89 -18.89 9.18
N LEU A 17 -26.77 -20.14 9.62
CA LEU A 17 -25.65 -20.62 10.43
C LEU A 17 -24.34 -20.78 9.63
N THR A 18 -24.42 -21.10 8.33
CA THR A 18 -23.24 -21.17 7.45
C THR A 18 -22.79 -19.81 6.93
N ASN A 19 -23.63 -18.77 7.02
CA ASN A 19 -23.29 -17.40 6.62
C ASN A 19 -22.72 -16.54 7.76
N CYS A 20 -22.38 -17.10 8.92
CA CYS A 20 -21.66 -16.35 9.94
C CYS A 20 -20.31 -15.81 9.44
N ALA A 21 -19.66 -16.52 8.50
CA ALA A 21 -18.45 -16.05 7.82
C ALA A 21 -18.67 -14.80 6.95
N LEU A 22 -19.90 -14.50 6.52
CA LEU A 22 -20.24 -13.27 5.80
C LEU A 22 -20.38 -12.04 6.73
N PHE A 23 -20.39 -12.25 8.05
CA PHE A 23 -20.49 -11.19 9.06
C PHE A 23 -19.24 -11.05 9.93
N GLU A 24 -18.19 -11.83 9.68
CA GLU A 24 -16.90 -11.58 10.33
C GLU A 24 -16.37 -10.24 9.83
N LYS A 25 -16.40 -9.25 10.72
CA LYS A 25 -15.74 -7.97 10.49
C LYS A 25 -14.28 -8.28 10.14
N PRO A 26 -13.71 -7.73 9.05
CA PRO A 26 -12.28 -7.80 8.84
C PRO A 26 -11.58 -7.40 10.15
N PRO A 27 -10.75 -8.27 10.73
CA PRO A 27 -10.20 -8.02 12.04
C PRO A 27 -9.35 -6.75 11.95
N LEU A 28 -9.54 -5.84 12.91
CA LEU A 28 -8.51 -4.86 13.20
C LEU A 28 -7.22 -5.64 13.46
N LEU A 29 -6.16 -5.34 12.71
CA LEU A 29 -5.01 -6.24 12.65
C LEU A 29 -4.15 -6.08 13.90
N LYS A 30 -3.40 -4.99 13.97
CA LYS A 30 -2.41 -4.77 15.03
C LYS A 30 -2.01 -3.30 15.11
N THR A 31 -1.78 -2.82 16.33
CA THR A 31 -1.15 -1.52 16.59
C THR A 31 0.37 -1.65 16.52
N ILE A 32 1.02 -0.72 15.82
CA ILE A 32 2.47 -0.66 15.66
C ILE A 32 3.04 0.53 16.43
N THR A 33 4.18 0.31 17.07
CA THR A 33 5.02 1.34 17.66
C THR A 33 5.92 1.89 16.56
N VAL A 34 5.79 3.18 16.25
CA VAL A 34 6.61 3.83 15.21
C VAL A 34 7.97 4.20 15.81
N ASP A 35 8.95 3.30 15.69
CA ASP A 35 10.30 3.40 16.24
C ASP A 35 11.43 2.94 15.28
N ALA A 36 11.07 2.54 14.06
CA ALA A 36 11.92 2.03 12.99
C ALA A 36 12.65 0.71 13.30
N THR A 37 12.18 -0.09 14.26
CA THR A 37 12.77 -1.39 14.61
C THR A 37 12.12 -2.59 13.93
N LEU A 38 10.98 -2.41 13.24
CA LEU A 38 10.19 -3.41 12.49
C LEU A 38 9.84 -4.69 13.27
N THR A 39 10.15 -4.78 14.57
CA THR A 39 10.10 -6.03 15.33
C THR A 39 8.66 -6.44 15.63
N ASP A 40 7.79 -5.46 15.87
CA ASP A 40 6.37 -5.64 16.11
C ASP A 40 5.53 -5.87 14.84
N TRP A 41 6.13 -5.77 13.64
CA TRP A 41 5.46 -6.09 12.38
C TRP A 41 5.27 -7.58 12.15
N GLU A 42 6.13 -8.42 12.73
CA GLU A 42 6.10 -9.88 12.58
C GLU A 42 5.95 -10.31 11.10
N ASN A 43 4.84 -10.97 10.75
CA ASN A 43 4.57 -11.48 9.40
C ASN A 43 3.90 -10.46 8.46
N TYR A 44 3.70 -9.21 8.91
CA TYR A 44 3.14 -8.11 8.10
C TYR A 44 4.20 -7.23 7.43
N VAL A 45 5.49 -7.52 7.69
CA VAL A 45 6.59 -7.03 6.86
C VAL A 45 7.07 -8.18 5.99
N HIS A 46 7.17 -7.93 4.70
CA HIS A 46 7.57 -8.91 3.71
C HIS A 46 8.98 -8.59 3.23
N ASN A 47 9.78 -9.63 2.99
CA ASN A 47 11.07 -9.47 2.33
C ASN A 47 10.86 -9.50 0.82
N ASP A 48 11.59 -8.62 0.14
CA ASP A 48 11.71 -8.63 -1.29
C ASP A 48 12.91 -9.49 -1.73
N ALA A 49 12.93 -9.85 -3.02
CA ALA A 49 14.15 -10.34 -3.66
C ALA A 49 15.18 -9.20 -3.78
N THR A 50 16.30 -9.46 -4.46
CA THR A 50 17.23 -8.39 -4.84
C THR A 50 17.28 -8.37 -6.35
N ASP A 51 16.37 -7.61 -6.95
CA ASP A 51 16.03 -7.68 -8.37
C ASP A 51 15.71 -6.33 -9.02
N SER A 52 16.10 -5.24 -8.35
CA SER A 52 16.08 -3.92 -8.95
C SER A 52 16.79 -3.87 -10.31
N GLN A 53 16.09 -3.30 -11.29
CA GLN A 53 16.61 -3.01 -12.62
C GLN A 53 17.70 -1.92 -12.61
N TRP A 54 17.87 -1.20 -11.50
CA TRP A 54 18.91 -0.18 -11.30
C TRP A 54 20.02 -0.62 -10.33
N GLY A 55 20.03 -1.89 -9.95
CA GLY A 55 21.01 -2.49 -9.06
C GLY A 55 20.81 -2.12 -7.59
N SER A 56 21.69 -2.67 -6.74
CA SER A 56 21.54 -2.70 -5.29
C SER A 56 21.51 -1.35 -4.57
N ASN A 57 21.85 -0.25 -5.25
CA ASN A 57 21.76 1.10 -4.70
C ASN A 57 20.35 1.69 -4.83
N ASN A 58 19.45 1.02 -5.55
CA ASN A 58 18.06 1.40 -5.72
C ASN A 58 17.18 0.15 -5.58
N GLU A 59 17.17 -0.43 -4.38
CA GLU A 59 16.53 -1.70 -4.08
C GLU A 59 15.53 -1.56 -2.92
N ILE A 60 14.36 -2.17 -3.05
CA ILE A 60 13.42 -2.39 -1.98
C ILE A 60 13.77 -3.73 -1.35
N TYR A 61 14.04 -3.76 -0.05
CA TYR A 61 14.37 -5.00 0.67
C TYR A 61 13.20 -5.50 1.49
N LYS A 62 12.40 -4.57 2.02
CA LYS A 62 11.24 -4.89 2.84
C LYS A 62 10.10 -3.92 2.59
N ALA A 63 8.90 -4.45 2.68
CA ALA A 63 7.67 -3.67 2.56
C ALA A 63 6.60 -4.23 3.50
N GLY A 64 5.93 -3.35 4.22
CA GLY A 64 4.87 -3.71 5.14
C GLY A 64 3.75 -2.69 5.09
N ILE A 65 2.51 -3.16 5.13
CA ILE A 65 1.33 -2.32 5.30
C ILE A 65 0.30 -3.03 6.16
N LEU A 66 -0.26 -2.35 7.16
CA LEU A 66 -1.35 -2.88 7.98
C LEU A 66 -2.11 -1.71 8.63
N PHE A 67 -3.19 -2.00 9.34
CA PHE A 67 -3.96 -0.98 10.05
C PHE A 67 -4.55 -1.52 11.36
N ASP A 68 -4.86 -0.59 12.27
CA ASP A 68 -5.68 -0.85 13.46
C ASP A 68 -6.96 0.00 13.45
N ALA A 69 -7.57 0.21 14.63
CA ALA A 69 -8.77 1.03 14.75
C ALA A 69 -8.57 2.51 14.38
N SER A 70 -7.34 3.00 14.39
CA SER A 70 -7.03 4.43 14.36
C SER A 70 -6.08 4.82 13.24
N ASN A 71 -5.13 3.97 12.87
CA ASN A 71 -4.05 4.32 11.95
C ASN A 71 -3.87 3.28 10.85
N LEU A 72 -3.49 3.77 9.67
CA LEU A 72 -2.76 3.00 8.68
C LEU A 72 -1.28 3.08 9.01
N TYR A 73 -0.60 1.94 8.99
CA TYR A 73 0.83 1.80 9.20
C TYR A 73 1.50 1.35 7.92
N ILE A 74 2.65 1.95 7.60
CA ILE A 74 3.50 1.61 6.46
C ILE A 74 4.92 1.44 6.96
N ALA A 75 5.59 0.39 6.52
CA ALA A 75 6.99 0.15 6.83
C ALA A 75 7.76 -0.26 5.58
N GLY A 76 9.06 0.00 5.60
CA GLY A 76 9.95 -0.56 4.59
C GLY A 76 11.42 -0.45 4.94
N GLU A 77 12.21 -1.15 4.15
CA GLU A 77 13.68 -1.08 4.14
C GLU A 77 14.12 -0.98 2.68
N TYR A 78 14.91 0.02 2.31
CA TYR A 78 15.32 0.24 0.92
C TYR A 78 16.67 0.96 0.82
N THR A 79 17.31 0.87 -0.34
CA THR A 79 18.39 1.76 -0.80
C THR A 79 17.88 2.63 -1.93
N LYS A 80 18.43 3.84 -2.03
CA LYS A 80 18.08 4.80 -3.07
C LYS A 80 19.23 5.76 -3.27
N GLU A 81 19.51 6.09 -4.52
CA GLU A 81 20.65 6.95 -4.86
C GLU A 81 20.23 8.10 -5.78
N GLY A 82 20.86 9.26 -5.59
CA GLY A 82 20.64 10.43 -6.42
C GLY A 82 19.21 10.95 -6.29
N TYR A 83 18.60 11.42 -7.38
CA TYR A 83 17.25 12.02 -7.38
C TYR A 83 16.10 11.03 -7.55
N ASN A 84 16.36 9.73 -7.36
CA ASN A 84 15.31 8.73 -7.37
C ASN A 84 14.35 8.95 -6.19
N ASN A 85 13.12 8.50 -6.35
CA ASN A 85 12.05 8.60 -5.37
C ASN A 85 11.61 7.20 -4.93
N PHE A 86 11.45 7.02 -3.63
CA PHE A 86 10.81 5.85 -3.06
C PHE A 86 9.36 6.22 -2.76
N MET A 87 8.41 5.45 -3.26
CA MET A 87 6.99 5.68 -3.04
C MET A 87 6.29 4.44 -2.50
N VAL A 88 5.25 4.69 -1.71
CA VAL A 88 4.22 3.72 -1.37
C VAL A 88 2.88 4.27 -1.85
N ILE A 89 2.20 3.53 -2.73
CA ILE A 89 0.91 3.91 -3.30
C ILE A 89 -0.14 2.99 -2.69
N VAL A 90 -1.23 3.56 -2.18
CA VAL A 90 -2.23 2.85 -1.40
C VAL A 90 -3.63 3.07 -1.97
N ASP A 91 -4.40 1.98 -2.07
CA ASP A 91 -5.84 1.91 -2.38
C ASP A 91 -6.57 1.48 -1.09
N LEU A 92 -7.60 2.22 -0.71
CA LEU A 92 -8.37 2.04 0.52
C LEU A 92 -9.85 1.82 0.18
N SER A 93 -10.45 0.75 0.69
CA SER A 93 -11.89 0.57 0.49
C SER A 93 -12.73 1.62 1.24
N GLY A 94 -13.87 1.95 0.65
CA GLY A 94 -14.89 2.78 1.30
C GLY A 94 -14.56 4.27 1.35
N VAL A 95 -13.51 4.71 0.65
CA VAL A 95 -13.18 6.12 0.46
C VAL A 95 -13.11 6.45 -1.03
N ASN A 96 -13.18 7.74 -1.37
CA ASN A 96 -13.03 8.19 -2.76
C ASN A 96 -11.56 8.45 -3.06
N GLY A 97 -11.01 7.79 -4.07
CA GLY A 97 -9.65 7.98 -4.55
C GLY A 97 -9.57 8.64 -5.93
N ALA A 98 -8.34 8.84 -6.40
CA ALA A 98 -8.05 9.31 -7.75
C ALA A 98 -7.83 8.13 -8.70
N ALA A 99 -8.16 8.30 -10.00
CA ALA A 99 -7.93 7.25 -11.00
C ALA A 99 -6.44 6.94 -11.23
N ASP A 100 -5.56 7.92 -10.98
CA ASP A 100 -4.10 7.80 -11.07
C ASP A 100 -3.40 8.95 -10.32
N THR A 101 -2.06 8.92 -10.28
CA THR A 101 -1.24 9.97 -9.66
C THR A 101 -0.95 11.18 -10.56
N SER A 102 -1.55 11.30 -11.76
CA SER A 102 -1.19 12.32 -12.77
C SER A 102 -1.47 13.76 -12.34
N LYS A 103 -2.35 13.96 -11.35
CA LYS A 103 -2.70 15.27 -10.79
C LYS A 103 -1.68 15.80 -9.78
N HIS A 104 -0.65 15.02 -9.45
CA HIS A 104 0.42 15.46 -8.56
C HIS A 104 1.59 16.09 -9.36
N PRO A 105 2.28 17.13 -8.83
CA PRO A 105 3.22 17.96 -9.61
C PRO A 105 4.48 17.26 -10.12
N TRP A 106 4.86 16.11 -9.58
CA TRP A 106 6.05 15.34 -9.98
C TRP A 106 6.00 14.61 -11.33
N ASN A 107 4.87 14.59 -12.03
CA ASN A 107 4.69 13.92 -13.32
C ASN A 107 5.01 12.41 -13.31
N ARG A 108 4.73 11.70 -12.20
CA ARG A 108 4.66 10.23 -12.19
C ARG A 108 3.22 9.78 -12.21
N GLN A 109 2.92 8.78 -13.03
CA GLN A 109 1.57 8.34 -13.32
C GLN A 109 1.45 6.85 -13.05
N TYR A 110 0.88 6.53 -11.90
CA TYR A 110 0.57 5.18 -11.47
C TYR A 110 -0.92 5.05 -11.26
N LYS A 111 -1.47 3.89 -11.61
CA LYS A 111 -2.86 3.54 -11.36
C LYS A 111 -2.98 2.08 -10.97
N PHE A 112 -3.97 1.75 -10.15
CA PHE A 112 -4.31 0.35 -9.92
C PHE A 112 -5.08 -0.23 -11.12
N GLU A 113 -4.85 -1.52 -11.41
CA GLU A 113 -5.71 -2.26 -12.34
C GLU A 113 -7.14 -2.31 -11.80
N LYS A 114 -7.28 -2.46 -10.48
CA LYS A 114 -8.55 -2.54 -9.75
C LYS A 114 -8.48 -1.77 -8.43
N GLY A 115 -9.14 -0.62 -8.40
CA GLY A 115 -9.15 0.29 -7.25
C GLY A 115 -8.70 1.68 -7.68
N ASP A 116 -8.59 2.56 -6.69
CA ASP A 116 -8.19 3.95 -6.88
C ASP A 116 -6.88 4.23 -6.15
N VAL A 117 -6.21 5.33 -6.49
CA VAL A 117 -5.09 5.86 -5.70
C VAL A 117 -5.67 6.72 -4.61
N ASP A 118 -5.57 6.28 -3.37
CA ASP A 118 -6.08 7.02 -2.22
C ASP A 118 -5.00 7.77 -1.47
N PHE A 119 -3.82 7.17 -1.34
CA PHE A 119 -2.74 7.75 -0.56
C PHE A 119 -1.39 7.45 -1.18
N VAL A 120 -0.48 8.41 -1.10
CA VAL A 120 0.92 8.24 -1.47
C VAL A 120 1.80 8.73 -0.34
N LEU A 121 2.72 7.88 0.10
CA LEU A 121 3.91 8.26 0.87
C LEU A 121 5.09 8.28 -0.09
N GLU A 122 5.93 9.32 -0.05
CA GLU A 122 7.09 9.42 -0.93
C GLU A 122 8.28 10.08 -0.25
N THR A 123 9.49 9.88 -0.77
CA THR A 123 10.70 10.59 -0.34
C THR A 123 11.71 10.74 -1.48
N TRP A 124 12.15 11.98 -1.71
CA TRP A 124 12.98 12.36 -2.85
C TRP A 124 14.44 12.57 -2.48
N GLY A 125 15.35 12.21 -3.38
CA GLY A 125 16.76 12.50 -3.17
C GLY A 125 17.37 11.67 -2.03
N ASP A 126 18.55 12.05 -1.57
CA ASP A 126 19.17 11.37 -0.43
C ASP A 126 18.62 11.82 0.93
N ASN A 127 17.65 12.75 0.95
CA ASN A 127 17.05 13.23 2.20
C ASN A 127 16.04 12.23 2.77
N ASP A 128 15.85 12.28 4.09
CA ASP A 128 14.88 11.44 4.83
C ASP A 128 13.55 12.18 5.03
N ASN A 129 13.22 13.14 4.15
CA ASN A 129 11.98 13.90 4.26
C ASN A 129 10.87 13.18 3.50
N TYR A 130 9.94 12.61 4.24
CA TYR A 130 8.77 11.96 3.66
C TYR A 130 7.64 12.95 3.42
N GLY A 131 7.14 12.98 2.19
CA GLY A 131 5.88 13.63 1.80
C GLY A 131 4.73 12.64 1.87
N ALA A 132 3.60 13.05 2.42
CA ALA A 132 2.41 12.23 2.55
C ALA A 132 1.20 12.95 1.93
N TRP A 133 0.47 12.26 1.06
CA TRP A 133 -0.50 12.86 0.16
C TRP A 133 -1.79 12.04 0.12
N ARG A 134 -2.92 12.68 0.40
CA ARG A 134 -4.26 12.12 0.18
C ARG A 134 -4.73 12.50 -1.21
N PHE A 135 -5.14 11.50 -2.00
CA PHE A 135 -5.64 11.65 -3.35
C PHE A 135 -7.16 11.49 -3.39
N THR A 136 -7.90 12.52 -3.77
CA THR A 136 -9.33 12.41 -4.07
C THR A 136 -9.54 12.68 -5.56
N THR A 137 -9.84 13.93 -5.94
CA THR A 137 -9.67 14.40 -7.32
C THR A 137 -8.26 14.97 -7.53
N ASP A 138 -7.78 15.70 -6.52
CA ASP A 138 -6.44 16.26 -6.47
C ASP A 138 -5.69 15.69 -5.26
N ALA A 139 -4.37 15.90 -5.23
CA ALA A 139 -3.53 15.53 -4.11
C ALA A 139 -3.46 16.65 -3.08
N ALA A 140 -3.69 16.31 -1.81
CA ALA A 140 -3.57 17.21 -0.67
C ALA A 140 -2.57 16.65 0.35
N THR A 141 -1.73 17.51 0.90
CA THR A 141 -0.77 17.10 1.95
C THR A 141 -1.51 16.66 3.21
N VAL A 142 -1.06 15.56 3.78
CA VAL A 142 -1.51 15.05 5.09
C VAL A 142 -0.28 14.77 5.96
N THR A 143 -0.48 14.72 7.27
CA THR A 143 0.61 14.51 8.23
C THR A 143 0.40 13.23 9.01
N GLY A 144 1.50 12.52 9.26
CA GLY A 144 1.56 11.33 10.10
C GLY A 144 2.76 11.39 11.03
N THR A 145 2.98 10.29 11.75
CA THR A 145 4.17 10.07 12.58
C THR A 145 5.15 9.24 11.79
N LEU A 146 6.42 9.68 11.72
CA LEU A 146 7.51 8.99 11.03
C LEU A 146 8.61 8.63 12.03
N ALA A 147 9.13 7.42 11.93
CA ALA A 147 10.44 7.06 12.46
C ALA A 147 11.29 6.49 11.32
N SER A 148 12.56 6.85 11.29
CA SER A 148 13.51 6.32 10.32
C SER A 148 14.89 6.11 10.95
N THR A 149 15.61 5.13 10.45
CA THR A 149 16.99 4.80 10.83
C THR A 149 17.73 4.25 9.62
N GLU A 150 19.03 4.04 9.76
CA GLU A 150 19.85 3.35 8.77
C GLU A 150 20.43 2.08 9.38
N VAL A 151 20.29 0.95 8.66
CA VAL A 151 20.85 -0.34 9.06
C VAL A 151 21.63 -0.89 7.88
N GLU A 152 22.95 -1.05 8.05
CA GLU A 152 23.84 -1.61 7.02
C GLU A 152 23.75 -0.86 5.67
N GLY A 153 23.64 0.48 5.71
CA GLY A 153 23.52 1.32 4.51
C GLY A 153 22.14 1.32 3.86
N ARG A 154 21.14 0.69 4.49
CA ARG A 154 19.75 0.67 4.04
C ARG A 154 18.91 1.59 4.92
N LYS A 155 18.09 2.43 4.29
CA LYS A 155 17.09 3.22 4.99
C LYS A 155 15.98 2.30 5.47
N ARG A 156 15.65 2.36 6.74
CA ARG A 156 14.52 1.65 7.35
C ARG A 156 13.57 2.67 7.96
N PHE A 157 12.28 2.51 7.70
CA PHE A 157 11.28 3.47 8.18
C PHE A 157 9.99 2.80 8.61
N GLU A 158 9.26 3.54 9.44
CA GLU A 158 7.86 3.30 9.80
C GLU A 158 7.10 4.62 9.75
N PHE A 159 5.89 4.56 9.22
CA PHE A 159 5.00 5.70 9.12
C PHE A 159 3.59 5.31 9.58
N ALA A 160 3.00 6.12 10.46
CA ALA A 160 1.61 5.98 10.88
C ALA A 160 0.82 7.21 10.46
N ILE A 161 -0.33 6.99 9.83
CA ILE A 161 -1.28 8.05 9.48
C ILE A 161 -2.67 7.74 10.04
N PRO A 162 -3.29 8.70 10.76
CA PRO A 162 -4.65 8.53 11.23
C PRO A 162 -5.63 8.26 10.09
N LEU A 163 -6.42 7.21 10.22
CA LEU A 163 -7.43 6.78 9.25
C LEU A 163 -8.47 7.88 8.96
N GLU A 164 -8.80 8.69 9.96
CA GLU A 164 -9.69 9.85 9.80
C GLU A 164 -9.14 10.89 8.80
N LYS A 165 -7.81 11.10 8.73
CA LYS A 165 -7.18 11.99 7.74
C LYS A 165 -7.25 11.43 6.33
N LEU A 166 -7.49 10.13 6.20
CA LEU A 166 -7.71 9.43 4.95
C LEU A 166 -9.20 9.37 4.57
N GLY A 167 -10.09 9.83 5.44
CA GLY A 167 -11.54 9.80 5.24
C GLY A 167 -12.19 8.46 5.57
N VAL A 168 -11.46 7.54 6.22
CA VAL A 168 -11.99 6.25 6.65
C VAL A 168 -12.86 6.46 7.89
N THR A 169 -14.13 6.09 7.80
CA THR A 169 -15.11 6.25 8.89
C THR A 169 -15.44 4.96 9.64
N ASP A 170 -15.17 3.79 9.03
CA ASP A 170 -15.41 2.48 9.65
C ASP A 170 -14.24 1.53 9.36
N PRO A 171 -13.21 1.51 10.23
CA PRO A 171 -12.05 0.64 10.09
C PRO A 171 -12.39 -0.85 10.03
N ASN A 172 -13.55 -1.27 10.57
CA ASN A 172 -14.01 -2.66 10.53
C ASN A 172 -14.55 -3.08 9.16
N LYS A 173 -14.47 -2.22 8.14
CA LYS A 173 -14.79 -2.56 6.73
C LYS A 173 -13.63 -2.23 5.80
N LEU A 174 -12.51 -1.77 6.36
CA LEU A 174 -11.36 -1.34 5.60
C LEU A 174 -10.66 -2.57 5.02
N SER A 175 -10.33 -2.48 3.74
CA SER A 175 -9.31 -3.26 3.09
C SER A 175 -8.32 -2.30 2.47
N VAL A 176 -7.05 -2.62 2.59
CA VAL A 176 -5.93 -1.82 2.13
C VAL A 176 -5.18 -2.63 1.09
N LYS A 177 -4.87 -2.02 -0.05
CA LYS A 177 -3.90 -2.54 -1.00
C LYS A 177 -2.76 -1.55 -1.14
N ALA A 178 -1.53 -2.05 -1.28
CA ALA A 178 -0.40 -1.18 -1.58
C ALA A 178 0.63 -1.81 -2.51
N VAL A 179 1.37 -0.92 -3.15
CA VAL A 179 2.59 -1.22 -3.89
C VAL A 179 3.66 -0.23 -3.46
N PHE A 180 4.89 -0.72 -3.40
CA PHE A 180 6.09 0.03 -3.14
C PHE A 180 6.82 0.15 -4.48
N VAL A 181 7.39 1.32 -4.77
CA VAL A 181 8.09 1.54 -6.03
C VAL A 181 9.27 2.49 -5.85
N LEU A 182 10.42 2.13 -6.42
CA LEU A 182 11.52 3.06 -6.64
C LEU A 182 11.39 3.63 -8.04
N THR A 183 11.08 4.92 -8.14
CA THR A 183 10.83 5.62 -9.41
C THR A 183 11.84 6.72 -9.68
N GLY A 184 12.11 6.96 -10.96
CA GLY A 184 13.16 7.82 -11.48
C GLY A 184 12.53 8.95 -12.26
N SER A 185 13.01 9.25 -13.48
CA SER A 185 12.45 10.27 -14.38
C SER A 185 11.10 9.87 -15.01
N ALA A 186 10.44 10.80 -15.68
CA ALA A 186 9.40 10.53 -16.67
C ALA A 186 9.47 11.55 -17.80
N ASP A 187 9.43 11.07 -19.03
CA ASP A 187 9.47 11.86 -20.25
C ASP A 187 8.79 11.10 -21.39
N SER A 188 8.36 11.81 -22.44
CA SER A 188 7.94 11.20 -23.71
C SER A 188 6.90 10.07 -23.61
N GLY A 189 5.99 10.14 -22.61
CA GLY A 189 4.98 9.10 -22.35
C GLY A 189 5.52 7.84 -21.66
N LYS A 190 6.78 7.86 -21.22
CA LYS A 190 7.40 6.83 -20.38
C LYS A 190 7.68 7.36 -18.99
N GLN A 191 7.69 6.44 -18.03
CA GLN A 191 8.26 6.67 -16.71
C GLN A 191 9.17 5.52 -16.33
N TRP A 192 10.14 5.84 -15.47
CA TRP A 192 11.15 4.90 -15.04
C TRP A 192 10.86 4.42 -13.62
N ALA A 193 10.82 3.11 -13.43
CA ALA A 193 10.81 2.48 -12.12
C ALA A 193 11.85 1.37 -12.08
N GLY A 194 12.75 1.45 -11.11
CA GLY A 194 13.85 0.51 -10.94
C GLY A 194 13.38 -0.75 -10.27
N ASP A 195 12.39 -0.62 -9.40
CA ASP A 195 11.98 -1.70 -8.52
C ASP A 195 10.54 -1.53 -8.06
N PHE A 196 9.86 -2.65 -7.83
CA PHE A 196 8.51 -2.74 -7.30
C PHE A 196 8.41 -3.84 -6.26
N TYR A 197 7.75 -3.53 -5.14
CA TYR A 197 7.22 -4.58 -4.27
C TYR A 197 5.70 -4.51 -4.13
N PRO A 198 4.96 -5.61 -4.40
CA PRO A 198 5.45 -6.83 -5.05
C PRO A 198 5.88 -6.60 -6.50
N ASP A 199 6.67 -7.50 -7.06
CA ASP A 199 6.87 -7.59 -8.52
C ASP A 199 5.55 -7.54 -9.28
N GLN A 200 5.48 -6.75 -10.34
CA GLN A 200 4.30 -6.58 -11.18
C GLN A 200 4.26 -7.57 -12.36
N GLY A 201 5.36 -8.28 -12.62
CA GLY A 201 5.51 -9.29 -13.67
C GLY A 201 5.72 -8.72 -15.07
N PHE A 202 5.96 -7.42 -15.19
CA PHE A 202 6.29 -6.75 -16.46
C PHE A 202 7.70 -6.14 -16.46
N GLU A 203 8.40 -6.23 -15.32
CA GLU A 203 9.74 -5.71 -15.12
C GLU A 203 10.68 -6.32 -16.16
N THR A 204 11.21 -5.46 -17.04
CA THR A 204 12.14 -5.86 -18.09
C THR A 204 13.10 -4.73 -18.40
N GLY A 205 14.35 -5.07 -18.72
CA GLY A 205 15.31 -4.14 -19.29
C GLY A 205 15.78 -3.07 -18.29
N ASN A 206 15.58 -1.80 -18.62
CA ASN A 206 16.12 -0.66 -17.87
C ASN A 206 15.10 0.01 -16.93
N GLY A 207 13.95 -0.62 -16.69
CA GLY A 207 12.90 -0.06 -15.86
C GLY A 207 12.02 1.01 -16.53
N GLY A 208 12.06 1.15 -17.85
CA GLY A 208 11.24 2.13 -18.58
C GLY A 208 9.89 1.57 -19.02
N TYR A 209 8.79 2.19 -18.56
CA TYR A 209 7.42 1.72 -18.81
C TYR A 209 6.53 2.81 -19.38
N THR A 210 5.54 2.42 -20.20
CA THR A 210 4.51 3.36 -20.70
C THR A 210 3.68 3.88 -19.54
N ALA A 211 3.51 5.21 -19.47
CA ALA A 211 2.66 5.87 -18.49
C ALA A 211 1.18 5.92 -18.95
N PRO A 212 0.20 5.78 -18.04
CA PRO A 212 0.37 5.43 -16.64
C PRO A 212 0.77 3.97 -16.45
N VAL A 213 1.68 3.69 -15.52
CA VAL A 213 2.00 2.31 -15.14
C VAL A 213 0.84 1.72 -14.34
N VAL A 214 0.38 0.55 -14.80
CA VAL A 214 -0.73 -0.17 -14.20
C VAL A 214 -0.22 -1.16 -13.17
N ILE A 215 -0.58 -0.93 -11.91
CA ILE A 215 -0.27 -1.79 -10.76
C ILE A 215 -1.21 -3.00 -10.79
N LYS A 216 -0.62 -4.19 -10.95
CA LYS A 216 -1.32 -5.48 -11.06
C LYS A 216 -1.21 -6.32 -9.81
N ARG A 217 -0.09 -6.21 -9.08
CA ARG A 217 0.17 -6.96 -7.85
C ARG A 217 0.34 -5.99 -6.68
N VAL A 218 -0.15 -6.40 -5.52
CA VAL A 218 -0.23 -5.58 -4.32
C VAL A 218 -0.04 -6.43 -3.08
N ILE A 219 0.43 -5.81 -1.99
CA ILE A 219 0.16 -6.32 -0.65
C ILE A 219 -1.29 -5.99 -0.33
N GLU A 220 -2.10 -6.95 0.11
CA GLU A 220 -3.51 -6.74 0.50
C GLU A 220 -3.74 -7.15 1.96
N ASN A 221 -4.44 -6.30 2.71
CA ASN A 221 -4.81 -6.54 4.11
C ASN A 221 -6.24 -6.06 4.42
N PRO A 222 -7.06 -6.84 5.15
CA PRO A 222 -6.80 -8.24 5.49
C PRO A 222 -6.77 -9.11 4.22
N LYS A 223 -6.01 -10.20 4.29
CA LYS A 223 -5.95 -11.19 3.20
C LYS A 223 -7.34 -11.81 3.02
N LYS A 224 -7.82 -11.85 1.78
CA LYS A 224 -9.07 -12.53 1.41
C LYS A 224 -8.84 -14.01 1.12
#